data_AF-A0A353G5B3-F1
#
_entry.id   AF-A0A353G5B3-F1
#
_cell.length_a   1.000
_cell.length_b   1.000
_cell.length_c   1.000
_cell.angle_alpha   90.00
_cell.angle_beta   90.00
_cell.angle_gamma   90.00
#
_symmetry.space_group_name_H-M   'P 1'
#
loop_
_entity.id
_entity.type
_entity.pdbx_description
1 polymer ?
#
loop_
_entity_poly.entity_id
_entity_poly.type
_entity_poly.pdbx_seq_one_letter_code
_entity_poly.pdbx_strand_id
1 'polypeptide(L)'
;EKLALDTAPITWPVGRSKSFCGSYNLVDNTFRGSDKQVEALAVNSPKNVAENLPENERQTFIDELELAQEACRPFDKQAFLEGHMTPVFFGSALRNFGVRDLINALGEFAPPPRDQVADIRKVHASEEKMTAFVFK
;
A
#
# COMPACT_ATOMS: atom_id res chain seq x y z
N GLU A 1 -2.90 -21.46 -5.73
CA GLU A 1 -3.78 -21.21 -4.57
C GLU A 1 -3.79 -19.71 -4.30
N LYS A 2 -4.96 -19.10 -4.13
CA LYS A 2 -5.10 -17.65 -3.91
C LYS A 2 -5.16 -17.35 -2.42
N LEU A 3 -4.64 -16.20 -2.01
CA LEU A 3 -4.86 -15.66 -0.66
C LEU A 3 -6.37 -15.40 -0.50
N ALA A 4 -6.99 -15.90 0.58
CA ALA A 4 -8.40 -15.67 0.89
C ALA A 4 -8.61 -14.30 1.56
N LEU A 5 -8.14 -13.23 0.89
CA LEU A 5 -8.13 -11.86 1.39
C LEU A 5 -8.68 -10.90 0.34
N ASP A 6 -9.41 -9.88 0.79
CA ASP A 6 -9.76 -8.74 -0.03
C ASP A 6 -8.49 -7.91 -0.31
N THR A 7 -8.32 -7.47 -1.55
CA THR A 7 -7.22 -6.57 -1.93
C THR A 7 -7.73 -5.14 -2.07
N ALA A 8 -7.04 -4.20 -1.42
CA ALA A 8 -7.32 -2.77 -1.51
C ALA A 8 -6.09 -2.04 -2.07
N PRO A 9 -6.04 -1.74 -3.38
CA PRO A 9 -4.95 -0.97 -3.97
C PRO A 9 -4.86 0.42 -3.35
N ILE A 10 -3.71 0.73 -2.75
CA ILE A 10 -3.37 2.08 -2.27
C ILE A 10 -2.63 2.84 -3.36
N THR A 11 -1.65 2.17 -3.99
CA THR A 11 -0.94 2.70 -5.16
C THR A 11 -1.21 1.87 -6.40
N TRP A 12 -1.08 2.48 -7.57
CA TRP A 12 -1.16 1.84 -8.89
C TRP A 12 0.07 2.20 -9.72
N PRO A 13 0.70 1.27 -10.43
CA PRO A 13 1.88 1.57 -11.22
C PRO A 13 1.52 2.37 -12.47
N VAL A 14 2.28 3.41 -12.75
CA VAL A 14 2.15 4.19 -13.98
C VAL A 14 3.19 3.65 -14.98
N GLY A 15 2.69 2.91 -15.96
CA GLY A 15 3.52 2.22 -16.95
C GLY A 15 4.12 0.91 -16.45
N ARG A 16 4.83 0.21 -17.33
CA ARG A 16 5.38 -1.12 -17.07
C ARG A 16 6.81 -1.24 -17.60
N SER A 17 7.67 -1.91 -16.85
CA SER A 17 9.05 -2.22 -17.26
C SER A 17 9.88 -1.01 -17.72
N LYS A 18 9.91 -0.74 -19.03
CA LYS A 18 10.65 0.38 -19.64
C LYS A 18 9.86 1.69 -19.62
N SER A 19 8.53 1.63 -19.67
CA SER A 19 7.66 2.81 -19.59
C SER A 19 7.28 3.18 -18.15
N PHE A 20 7.72 2.39 -17.16
CA PHE A 20 7.46 2.68 -15.75
C PHE A 20 8.02 4.05 -15.36
N CYS A 21 7.13 4.97 -15.00
CA CYS A 21 7.48 6.35 -14.67
C CYS A 21 7.04 6.78 -13.27
N GLY A 22 6.39 5.90 -12.50
CA GLY A 22 6.01 6.19 -11.12
C GLY A 22 4.82 5.39 -10.61
N SER A 23 4.19 5.90 -9.56
CA SER A 23 2.97 5.36 -8.98
C SER A 23 1.92 6.45 -8.77
N TYR A 24 0.67 6.09 -8.93
CA TYR A 24 -0.51 6.88 -8.60
C TYR A 24 -1.09 6.38 -7.28
N ASN A 25 -1.38 7.24 -6.32
CA ASN A 25 -2.09 6.89 -5.10
C ASN A 25 -3.60 7.08 -5.33
N LEU A 26 -4.36 5.98 -5.22
CA LEU A 26 -5.80 5.96 -5.51
C LEU A 26 -6.64 6.68 -4.44
N VAL A 27 -6.12 6.80 -3.21
CA VAL A 27 -6.82 7.42 -2.08
C VAL A 27 -6.64 8.93 -2.10
N ASP A 28 -5.39 9.37 -2.27
CA ASP A 28 -5.02 10.79 -2.17
C ASP A 28 -5.07 11.53 -3.50
N ASN A 29 -5.29 10.82 -4.61
CA ASN A 29 -5.16 11.35 -5.97
C ASN A 29 -3.82 12.08 -6.17
N THR A 30 -2.73 11.40 -5.81
CA THR A 30 -1.37 11.93 -5.95
C THR A 30 -0.51 11.06 -6.84
N PHE A 31 0.48 11.66 -7.49
CA PHE A 31 1.46 10.98 -8.31
C PHE A 31 2.86 11.14 -7.73
N ARG A 32 3.62 10.04 -7.72
CA ARG A 32 5.04 10.02 -7.36
C ARG A 32 5.85 9.43 -8.50
N GLY A 33 6.76 10.22 -9.07
CA GLY A 33 7.65 9.76 -10.14
C GLY A 33 8.95 9.11 -9.64
N SER A 34 9.32 9.37 -8.37
CA SER A 34 10.54 8.84 -7.75
C SER A 34 10.41 8.75 -6.22
N ASP A 35 11.03 7.75 -5.59
CA ASP A 35 11.10 7.62 -4.11
C ASP A 35 11.96 8.69 -3.43
N LYS A 36 12.79 9.41 -4.20
CA LYS A 36 13.52 10.59 -3.72
C LYS A 36 12.60 11.78 -3.52
N GLN A 37 11.49 11.82 -4.23
CA GLN A 37 10.47 12.83 -4.06
C GLN A 37 9.83 12.59 -2.68
N VAL A 38 9.83 13.59 -1.81
CA VAL A 38 9.24 13.47 -0.47
C VAL A 38 7.73 13.70 -0.57
N GLU A 39 7.34 14.85 -1.12
CA GLU A 39 5.95 15.24 -1.33
C GLU A 39 5.42 14.73 -2.67
N ALA A 40 4.31 13.99 -2.66
CA ALA A 40 3.67 13.55 -3.90
C ALA A 40 2.98 14.73 -4.60
N LEU A 41 2.87 14.68 -5.92
CA LEU A 41 2.19 15.73 -6.69
C LEU A 41 0.69 15.47 -6.67
N ALA A 42 -0.10 16.42 -6.20
CA ALA A 42 -1.56 16.37 -6.35
C ALA A 42 -1.92 16.39 -7.84
N VAL A 43 -2.84 15.52 -8.25
CA VAL A 43 -3.28 15.39 -9.63
C VAL A 43 -4.79 15.37 -9.69
N ASN A 44 -5.35 16.14 -10.63
CA ASN A 44 -6.81 16.29 -10.75
C ASN A 44 -7.49 15.05 -11.36
N SER A 45 -6.75 14.30 -12.17
CA SER A 45 -7.28 13.14 -12.89
C SER A 45 -6.16 12.16 -13.24
N PRO A 46 -6.46 10.85 -13.32
CA PRO A 46 -5.55 9.85 -13.91
C PRO A 46 -5.06 10.23 -15.32
N LYS A 47 -5.86 10.99 -16.08
CA LYS A 47 -5.50 11.46 -17.43
C LYS A 47 -4.24 12.31 -17.45
N ASN A 48 -4.07 13.21 -16.47
CA ASN A 48 -2.87 14.05 -16.34
C ASN A 48 -1.61 13.20 -16.13
N VAL A 49 -1.74 12.08 -15.41
CA VAL A 49 -0.62 11.19 -15.13
C VAL A 49 -0.30 10.30 -16.34
N ALA A 50 -1.33 9.90 -17.10
CA ALA A 50 -1.18 9.13 -18.32
C ALA A 50 -0.34 9.85 -19.39
N GLU A 51 -0.26 11.18 -19.38
CA GLU A 51 0.60 11.93 -20.31
C GLU A 51 2.10 11.58 -20.18
N ASN A 52 2.53 11.09 -19.01
CA ASN A 52 3.90 10.61 -18.78
C ASN A 52 4.21 9.28 -19.49
N LEU A 53 3.17 8.60 -20.02
CA LEU A 53 3.30 7.34 -20.73
C LEU A 53 3.38 7.56 -22.25
N PRO A 54 3.98 6.58 -22.97
CA PRO A 54 3.84 6.48 -24.42
C PRO A 54 2.36 6.51 -24.83
N GLU A 55 2.04 7.19 -25.94
CA GLU A 55 0.66 7.41 -26.39
C GLU A 55 -0.16 6.11 -26.47
N ASN A 56 0.47 5.01 -26.90
CA ASN A 56 -0.14 3.70 -27.04
C ASN A 56 -0.43 2.98 -25.71
N GLU A 57 0.05 3.49 -24.57
CA GLU A 57 -0.20 2.90 -23.24
C GLU A 57 -1.17 3.73 -22.38
N ARG A 58 -1.46 4.97 -22.77
CA ARG A 58 -2.23 5.93 -21.96
C ARG A 58 -3.63 5.44 -21.66
N GLN A 59 -4.35 5.01 -22.70
CA GLN A 59 -5.74 4.58 -22.55
C GLN A 59 -5.82 3.32 -21.68
N THR A 60 -4.93 2.35 -21.90
CA THR A 60 -4.87 1.14 -21.09
C THR A 60 -4.62 1.44 -19.62
N PHE A 61 -3.71 2.37 -19.30
CA PHE A 61 -3.48 2.77 -17.91
C PHE A 61 -4.74 3.38 -17.27
N ILE A 62 -5.45 4.24 -18.00
CA ILE A 62 -6.69 4.86 -17.52
C ILE A 62 -7.75 3.78 -17.27
N ASP A 63 -7.99 2.89 -18.23
CA ASP A 63 -9.00 1.83 -18.14
C ASP A 63 -8.69 0.87 -16.97
N GLU A 64 -7.41 0.51 -16.79
CA GLU A 64 -6.99 -0.38 -15.69
C GLU A 64 -7.17 0.27 -14.33
N LEU A 65 -6.89 1.57 -14.23
CA LEU A 65 -7.02 2.31 -12.98
C LEU A 65 -8.49 2.55 -12.63
N GLU A 66 -9.34 2.89 -13.61
CA GLU A 66 -10.79 3.00 -13.43
C GLU A 66 -11.38 1.65 -13.00
N LEU A 67 -10.98 0.56 -13.66
CA LEU A 67 -11.39 -0.79 -13.27
C LEU A 67 -10.94 -1.13 -11.85
N ALA A 68 -9.72 -0.77 -11.45
CA ALA A 68 -9.24 -1.00 -10.09
C ALA A 68 -10.06 -0.20 -9.06
N GLN A 69 -10.41 1.04 -9.37
CA GLN A 69 -11.24 1.88 -8.49
C GLN A 69 -12.67 1.35 -8.33
N GLU A 70 -13.25 0.78 -9.39
CA GLU A 70 -14.62 0.23 -9.35
C GLU A 70 -14.68 -1.19 -8.80
N ALA A 71 -13.71 -2.05 -9.13
CA ALA A 71 -13.75 -3.47 -8.80
C ALA A 71 -13.10 -3.81 -7.44
N CYS A 72 -12.13 -3.02 -6.98
CA CYS A 72 -11.48 -3.26 -5.70
C CYS A 72 -12.22 -2.55 -4.56
N ARG A 73 -12.15 -3.15 -3.37
CA ARG A 73 -12.67 -2.52 -2.16
C ARG A 73 -11.77 -1.37 -1.73
N PRO A 74 -12.32 -0.23 -1.26
CA PRO A 74 -11.52 0.79 -0.61
C PRO A 74 -10.86 0.21 0.64
N PHE A 75 -9.71 0.76 1.01
CA PHE A 75 -8.99 0.31 2.20
C PHE A 75 -9.81 0.58 3.47
N ASP A 76 -10.00 -0.46 4.27
CA ASP A 76 -10.63 -0.40 5.58
C ASP A 76 -9.63 -0.89 6.65
N LYS A 77 -9.32 0.00 7.60
CA LYS A 77 -8.31 -0.27 8.63
C LYS A 77 -8.75 -1.40 9.57
N GLN A 78 -10.04 -1.52 9.86
CA GLN A 78 -10.53 -2.56 10.76
C GLN A 78 -10.41 -3.94 10.11
N ALA A 79 -10.86 -4.09 8.87
CA ALA A 79 -10.73 -5.32 8.08
C ALA A 79 -9.26 -5.73 7.90
N PHE A 80 -8.34 -4.76 7.74
CA PHE A 80 -6.90 -5.04 7.73
C PHE A 80 -6.41 -5.60 9.07
N LEU A 81 -6.78 -4.98 10.20
CA LEU A 81 -6.35 -5.42 11.54
C LEU A 81 -6.90 -6.80 11.93
N GLU A 82 -8.09 -7.13 11.43
CA GLU A 82 -8.77 -8.43 11.56
C GLU A 82 -8.21 -9.49 10.60
N GLY A 83 -7.38 -9.09 9.63
CA GLY A 83 -6.77 -10.01 8.67
C GLY A 83 -7.73 -10.47 7.57
N HIS A 84 -8.71 -9.66 7.20
CA HIS A 84 -9.64 -9.90 6.09
C HIS A 84 -9.25 -9.14 4.81
N MET A 85 -8.42 -8.10 4.94
CA MET A 85 -8.00 -7.23 3.85
C MET A 85 -6.49 -7.02 3.85
N THR A 86 -5.91 -6.82 2.68
CA THR A 86 -4.53 -6.40 2.50
C THR A 86 -4.43 -5.13 1.65
N PRO A 87 -3.79 -4.05 2.14
CA PRO A 87 -3.49 -2.90 1.31
C PRO A 87 -2.38 -3.26 0.32
N VAL A 88 -2.60 -2.95 -0.96
CA VAL A 88 -1.66 -3.31 -2.04
C VAL A 88 -0.88 -2.08 -2.48
N PHE A 89 0.45 -2.22 -2.48
CA PHE A 89 1.40 -1.22 -2.94
C PHE A 89 2.19 -1.78 -4.12
N PHE A 90 2.31 -0.99 -5.19
CA PHE A 90 3.14 -1.34 -6.34
C PHE A 90 4.45 -0.56 -6.29
N GLY A 91 5.54 -1.26 -6.62
CA GLY A 91 6.87 -0.66 -6.62
C GLY A 91 7.95 -1.62 -7.12
N SER A 92 9.19 -1.20 -6.98
CA SER A 92 10.36 -1.98 -7.33
C SER A 92 11.44 -1.80 -6.26
N ALA A 93 11.63 -2.82 -5.42
CA ALA A 93 12.67 -2.81 -4.39
C ALA A 93 14.08 -2.65 -5.00
N LEU A 94 14.33 -3.27 -6.16
CA LEU A 94 15.60 -3.16 -6.89
C LEU A 94 15.88 -1.72 -7.35
N ARG A 95 14.84 -0.96 -7.71
CA ARG A 95 14.96 0.45 -8.10
C ARG A 95 14.76 1.41 -6.91
N ASN A 96 14.60 0.87 -5.70
CA ASN A 96 14.22 1.60 -4.51
C ASN A 96 13.03 2.53 -4.76
N PHE A 97 11.93 1.98 -5.29
CA PHE A 97 10.70 2.70 -5.61
C PHE A 97 9.49 2.05 -4.92
N GLY A 98 8.59 2.85 -4.35
CA GLY A 98 7.40 2.42 -3.60
C GLY A 98 7.71 1.94 -2.19
N VAL A 99 8.99 1.91 -1.80
CA VAL A 99 9.41 1.45 -0.46
C VAL A 99 9.02 2.49 0.58
N ARG A 100 9.17 3.78 0.26
CA ARG A 100 8.73 4.87 1.14
C ARG A 100 7.25 4.78 1.47
N ASP A 101 6.40 4.64 0.45
CA ASP A 101 4.95 4.61 0.65
C ASP A 101 4.56 3.37 1.50
N LEU A 102 5.19 2.22 1.25
CA LEU A 102 5.00 1.01 2.06
C LEU A 102 5.42 1.19 3.52
N ILE A 103 6.57 1.80 3.79
CA ILE A 103 7.07 2.00 5.16
C ILE A 103 6.22 3.03 5.92
N ASN A 104 5.79 4.11 5.25
CA ASN A 104 4.88 5.08 5.84
C ASN A 104 3.54 4.42 6.20
N ALA A 105 2.97 3.63 5.28
CA ALA A 105 1.76 2.86 5.53
C ALA A 105 1.93 1.84 6.66
N LEU A 106 3.10 1.19 6.76
CA LEU A 106 3.39 0.30 7.89
C LEU A 106 3.33 1.06 9.22
N GLY A 107 3.94 2.25 9.31
CA GLY A 107 3.89 3.09 10.49
C GLY A 107 2.48 3.58 10.86
N GLU A 108 1.62 3.78 9.86
CA GLU A 108 0.27 4.30 10.05
C GLU A 108 -0.77 3.21 10.34
N PHE A 109 -0.66 2.06 9.67
CA PHE A 109 -1.68 1.02 9.67
C PHE A 109 -1.37 -0.12 10.62
N ALA A 110 -0.08 -0.44 10.84
CA ALA A 110 0.28 -1.61 11.64
C ALA A 110 -0.18 -1.47 13.10
N PRO A 111 -0.62 -2.57 13.73
CA PRO A 111 -0.97 -2.55 15.14
C PRO A 111 0.28 -2.32 16.00
N PRO A 112 0.13 -1.65 17.16
CA PRO A 112 1.15 -1.67 18.19
C PRO A 112 1.31 -3.08 18.79
N PRO A 113 2.31 -3.30 19.66
CA PRO A 113 2.41 -4.54 20.43
C PRO A 113 1.07 -4.94 21.05
N ARG A 114 0.66 -6.19 20.81
CA ARG A 114 -0.61 -6.75 21.30
C ARG A 114 -0.40 -7.49 22.61
N ASP A 115 -1.41 -7.46 23.47
CA ASP A 115 -1.47 -8.34 24.63
C ASP A 115 -1.29 -9.80 24.22
N GLN A 116 -0.58 -10.57 25.04
CA GLN A 116 -0.31 -11.98 24.80
C GLN A 116 -1.07 -12.85 25.80
N VAL A 117 -1.62 -13.96 25.33
CA VAL A 117 -2.24 -14.96 26.20
C VAL A 117 -1.16 -15.95 26.61
N ALA A 118 -0.88 -16.03 27.92
CA ALA A 118 -0.05 -17.07 28.51
C ALA A 118 -0.93 -18.12 29.22
N ASP A 119 -0.29 -19.18 29.72
CA ASP A 119 -0.94 -20.29 30.42
C ASP A 119 -1.69 -19.87 31.70
N ILE A 120 -1.14 -18.95 32.48
CA ILE A 120 -1.69 -18.54 33.78
C ILE A 120 -2.53 -17.27 33.68
N ARG A 121 -2.19 -16.36 32.76
CA ARG A 121 -2.83 -15.05 32.64
C ARG A 121 -2.62 -14.42 31.27
N LYS A 122 -3.41 -13.38 30.99
CA LYS A 122 -3.10 -12.43 29.92
C LYS A 122 -1.96 -11.51 30.36
N VAL A 123 -0.99 -11.29 29.48
CA VAL A 123 0.11 -10.34 29.66
C VAL A 123 -0.19 -9.11 28.82
N HIS A 124 -0.36 -7.96 29.48
CA HIS A 124 -0.66 -6.71 28.80
C HIS A 124 0.61 -6.08 28.24
N ALA A 125 0.55 -5.57 27.02
CA ALA A 125 1.70 -4.91 26.37
C ALA A 125 2.15 -3.63 27.10
N SER A 126 1.29 -3.08 27.95
CA SER A 126 1.53 -1.88 28.75
C SER A 126 2.11 -2.14 30.15
N GLU A 127 2.43 -3.39 30.51
CA GLU A 127 3.02 -3.71 31.82
C GLU A 127 4.41 -3.09 31.96
N GLU A 128 4.72 -2.49 33.13
CA GLU A 128 6.06 -1.94 33.41
C GLU A 128 7.14 -3.03 33.52
N LYS A 129 6.75 -4.23 33.97
CA LYS A 129 7.68 -5.34 34.18
C LYS A 129 8.00 -6.02 32.85
N MET A 130 9.28 -6.24 32.58
CA MET A 130 9.74 -6.98 31.41
C MET A 130 9.19 -8.41 31.41
N THR A 131 8.64 -8.82 30.26
CA THR A 131 8.23 -10.19 29.94
C THR A 131 8.66 -10.54 28.52
N ALA A 132 8.95 -11.81 28.24
CA ALA A 132 9.38 -12.26 26.93
C ALA A 132 9.16 -13.77 26.76
N PHE A 133 9.13 -14.21 25.50
CA PHE A 133 9.26 -15.62 25.11
C PHE A 133 10.26 -15.72 23.96
N VAL A 134 10.98 -16.83 23.88
CA VAL A 134 11.97 -17.08 22.82
C VAL A 134 11.27 -17.78 21.66
N PHE A 135 11.41 -17.25 20.45
CA PHE A 135 10.74 -17.79 19.26
C PHE A 135 11.68 -18.15 18.09
N LYS A 136 12.95 -17.69 18.12
CA LYS A 136 14.05 -18.10 17.23
C LYS A 136 15.37 -17.47 17.65
#